data_AF-A0A1B9XYJ8-F1
#
_entry.id   AF-A0A1B9XYJ8-F1
#
_cell.length_a   1.000
_cell.length_b   1.000
_cell.length_c   1.000
_cell.angle_alpha   90.00
_cell.angle_beta   90.00
_cell.angle_gamma   90.00
#
_symmetry.space_group_name_H-M   'P 1'
#
loop_
_entity.id
_entity.type
_entity.pdbx_description
1 polymer ?
#
loop_
_entity_poly.entity_id
_entity_poly.type
_entity_poly.pdbx_seq_one_letter_code
_entity_poly.pdbx_strand_id
1 'polypeptide(L)'
;MKKIILILTLLVTTAVVSQNNLFDNVSEKDQYQEYTKAWDKEGDGTYKISEKRFIVNFKIERLSTGEGYSIAAVVAEGEKKGKKGGGYNVIDGYYECSGYPYESVIRHKYKKDGIVAIGDYVFVLDKISKDGTSFQFIDDIYVKIKGGNTTGKKKKKSFFQRLKEAKNKSKKNPDYGAEHKALQSKNLKKLITDYLVAMKAKQNARTAKEKQGDKNIIAAKNKGEQDIKRYNDSIKATPEYKDLQRRKRLNEANYQGAKAKNTVTLRNNSSRTIYVGTNGSRNPGTKISAGGTASWNCDRAAYLQKITKSGGSNAYSSTNRLVYRKNSGCGKTININ
;
A
#
# COMPACT_ATOMS: atom_id res chain seq x y z
N MET A 1 -55.30 -17.10 21.32
CA MET A 1 -54.08 -17.73 21.87
C MET A 1 -52.88 -17.23 21.08
N LYS A 2 -52.16 -16.23 21.60
CA LYS A 2 -50.98 -15.64 20.95
C LYS A 2 -49.75 -16.47 21.32
N LYS A 3 -49.10 -17.07 20.33
CA LYS A 3 -47.89 -17.89 20.50
C LYS A 3 -46.72 -16.96 20.84
N ILE A 4 -46.28 -16.96 22.10
CA ILE A 4 -45.03 -16.35 22.52
C ILE A 4 -43.92 -17.33 22.13
N ILE A 5 -43.16 -16.98 21.09
CA ILE A 5 -41.92 -17.68 20.74
C ILE A 5 -40.87 -17.21 21.75
N LEU A 6 -40.59 -18.07 22.73
CA LEU A 6 -39.49 -17.90 23.67
C LEU A 6 -38.19 -18.13 22.89
N ILE A 7 -37.48 -17.05 22.54
CA ILE A 7 -36.13 -17.13 21.97
C ILE A 7 -35.21 -17.59 23.10
N LEU A 8 -34.88 -18.87 23.09
CA LEU A 8 -33.88 -19.47 23.98
C LEU A 8 -32.52 -18.91 23.57
N THR A 9 -32.04 -17.88 24.27
CA THR A 9 -30.66 -17.41 24.18
C THR A 9 -29.74 -18.53 24.65
N LEU A 10 -29.10 -19.21 23.70
CA LEU A 10 -28.09 -20.21 23.95
C LEU A 10 -26.90 -19.53 24.65
N LEU A 11 -26.87 -19.60 25.98
CA LEU A 11 -25.72 -19.27 26.80
C LEU A 11 -24.63 -20.29 26.48
N VAL A 12 -23.80 -19.97 25.50
CA VAL A 12 -22.54 -20.67 25.26
C VAL A 12 -21.64 -20.37 26.46
N THR A 13 -21.63 -21.27 27.43
CA THR A 13 -20.67 -21.31 28.53
C THR A 13 -19.30 -21.75 28.01
N THR A 14 -18.69 -20.94 27.15
CA THR A 14 -17.26 -21.07 26.89
C THR A 14 -16.53 -20.63 28.14
N ALA A 15 -15.69 -21.52 28.66
CA ALA A 15 -14.76 -21.22 29.75
C ALA A 15 -14.18 -19.82 29.56
N VAL A 16 -14.27 -18.99 30.60
CA VAL A 16 -13.78 -17.62 30.63
C VAL A 16 -12.26 -17.66 30.53
N VAL A 17 -11.72 -17.89 29.34
CA VAL A 17 -10.43 -17.30 28.99
C VAL A 17 -10.68 -15.81 29.19
N SER A 18 -9.92 -15.14 30.06
CA SER A 18 -10.01 -13.69 30.14
C SER A 18 -9.72 -13.16 28.74
N GLN A 19 -10.77 -12.81 28.00
CA GLN A 19 -10.66 -12.38 26.61
C GLN A 19 -10.15 -10.94 26.63
N ASN A 20 -8.84 -10.83 26.90
CA ASN A 20 -8.09 -9.60 26.84
C ASN A 20 -8.12 -9.12 25.38
N ASN A 21 -7.96 -7.81 25.19
CA ASN A 21 -7.79 -7.23 23.87
C ASN A 21 -6.44 -7.63 23.26
N LEU A 22 -6.25 -7.29 22.00
CA LEU A 22 -5.03 -7.59 21.25
C LEU A 22 -3.76 -7.16 21.99
N PHE A 23 -3.71 -5.91 22.48
CA PHE A 23 -2.50 -5.35 23.06
C PHE A 23 -2.21 -5.89 24.46
N ASP A 24 -3.24 -6.25 25.23
CA ASP A 24 -3.10 -6.78 26.59
C ASP A 24 -2.82 -8.28 26.60
N ASN A 25 -3.01 -8.99 25.48
CA ASN A 25 -2.53 -10.37 25.31
C ASN A 25 -1.03 -10.46 24.96
N VAL A 26 -0.40 -9.35 24.57
CA VAL A 26 1.01 -9.33 24.16
C VAL A 26 1.87 -8.75 25.28
N SER A 27 2.91 -9.50 25.64
CA SER A 27 3.87 -9.06 26.65
C SER A 27 5.16 -8.62 25.98
N GLU A 28 5.61 -7.39 26.29
CA GLU A 28 6.90 -6.87 25.80
C GLU A 28 8.10 -7.45 26.56
N LYS A 29 7.85 -8.09 27.71
CA LYS A 29 8.91 -8.69 28.55
C LYS A 29 9.17 -10.15 28.19
N ASP A 30 8.17 -10.84 27.66
CA ASP A 30 8.28 -12.24 27.31
C ASP A 30 8.91 -12.44 25.94
N GLN A 31 9.48 -13.63 25.75
CA GLN A 31 9.98 -14.09 24.46
C GLN A 31 9.00 -15.06 23.80
N TYR A 32 8.96 -15.01 22.48
CA TYR A 32 8.08 -15.83 21.66
C TYR A 32 8.90 -16.56 20.59
N GLN A 33 8.56 -17.82 20.36
CA GLN A 33 9.11 -18.60 19.26
C GLN A 33 8.26 -18.43 18.01
N GLU A 34 8.86 -17.95 16.92
CA GLU A 34 8.25 -17.81 15.59
C GLU A 34 8.28 -19.14 14.81
N TYR A 35 7.17 -19.42 14.12
CA TYR A 35 6.97 -20.46 13.11
C TYR A 35 6.31 -19.84 11.88
N THR A 36 6.90 -20.00 10.68
CA THR A 36 6.48 -19.28 9.46
C THR A 36 5.70 -20.15 8.46
N LYS A 37 5.23 -21.31 8.90
CA LYS A 37 4.48 -22.23 8.04
C LYS A 37 3.43 -22.98 8.84
N ALA A 38 2.18 -22.52 8.73
CA ALA A 38 1.00 -23.20 9.24
C ALA A 38 0.10 -23.57 8.07
N TRP A 39 -0.21 -24.86 7.92
CA TRP A 39 -1.09 -25.34 6.85
C TRP A 39 -2.10 -26.35 7.40
N ASP A 40 -3.37 -26.09 7.13
CA ASP A 40 -4.48 -27.00 7.39
C ASP A 40 -4.78 -27.77 6.10
N LYS A 41 -4.39 -29.04 6.05
CA LYS A 41 -4.57 -29.90 4.86
C LYS A 41 -6.00 -30.42 4.76
N GLU A 42 -6.64 -30.65 5.89
CA GLU A 42 -7.92 -31.36 5.97
C GLU A 42 -9.10 -30.38 6.04
N GLY A 43 -8.82 -29.10 6.31
CA GLY A 43 -9.83 -28.04 6.45
C GLY A 43 -10.61 -28.11 7.77
N ASP A 44 -10.16 -28.97 8.70
CA ASP A 44 -10.80 -29.26 9.99
C ASP A 44 -10.42 -28.23 11.07
N GLY A 45 -9.46 -27.35 10.78
CA GLY A 45 -8.92 -26.35 11.69
C GLY A 45 -7.69 -26.81 12.48
N THR A 46 -7.17 -28.01 12.22
CA THR A 46 -5.94 -28.55 12.81
C THR A 46 -4.75 -28.29 11.89
N TYR A 47 -3.79 -27.48 12.35
CA TYR A 47 -2.69 -27.03 11.49
C TYR A 47 -1.43 -27.86 11.66
N LYS A 48 -0.82 -28.24 10.54
CA LYS A 48 0.60 -28.61 10.52
C LYS A 48 1.44 -27.34 10.62
N ILE A 49 2.21 -27.22 11.69
CA ILE A 49 3.04 -26.05 11.99
C ILE A 49 4.50 -26.45 11.88
N SER A 50 5.27 -25.71 11.10
CA SER A 50 6.68 -26.01 10.82
C SER A 50 7.52 -24.76 10.65
N GLU A 51 8.81 -24.94 10.34
CA GLU A 51 9.76 -23.84 10.10
C GLU A 51 9.97 -22.92 11.32
N LYS A 52 10.51 -23.51 12.39
CA LYS A 52 10.99 -22.78 13.58
C LYS A 52 12.11 -21.81 13.19
N ARG A 53 11.89 -20.50 13.35
CA ARG A 53 12.76 -19.46 12.81
C ARG A 53 13.47 -18.62 13.89
N PHE A 54 12.88 -17.52 14.36
CA PHE A 54 13.48 -16.65 15.36
C PHE A 54 12.81 -16.74 16.74
N ILE A 55 13.57 -16.43 17.78
CA ILE A 55 13.00 -15.99 19.05
C ILE A 55 12.85 -14.48 18.98
N VAL A 56 11.67 -13.96 19.30
CA VAL A 56 11.33 -12.54 19.20
C VAL A 56 10.81 -12.01 20.54
N ASN A 57 11.01 -10.72 20.77
CA ASN A 57 10.24 -9.93 21.72
C ASN A 57 9.27 -9.05 20.94
N PHE A 58 8.05 -8.89 21.43
CA PHE A 58 7.15 -7.91 20.86
C PHE A 58 7.43 -6.52 21.44
N LYS A 59 7.29 -5.50 20.60
CA LYS A 59 7.20 -4.10 21.01
C LYS A 59 5.82 -3.58 20.72
N ILE A 60 5.24 -2.86 21.66
CA ILE A 60 3.94 -2.23 21.56
C ILE A 60 4.10 -0.73 21.73
N GLU A 61 3.40 0.05 20.92
CA GLU A 61 3.30 1.49 21.12
C GLU A 61 1.84 1.86 21.42
N ARG A 62 1.67 2.81 22.35
CA ARG A 62 0.37 3.30 22.82
C ARG A 62 0.31 4.82 22.74
N LEU A 63 -0.87 5.36 22.47
CA LEU A 63 -1.15 6.78 22.62
C LEU A 63 -0.98 7.18 24.09
N SER A 64 -0.79 8.48 24.35
CA SER A 64 -0.77 9.02 25.72
C SER A 64 -2.08 8.78 26.47
N THR A 65 -3.17 8.55 25.74
CA THR A 65 -4.51 8.19 26.24
C THR A 65 -4.68 6.68 26.51
N GLY A 66 -3.68 5.86 26.17
CA GLY A 66 -3.60 4.44 26.53
C GLY A 66 -3.94 3.45 25.40
N GLU A 67 -4.55 3.90 24.30
CA GLU A 67 -4.89 3.06 23.16
C GLU A 67 -3.62 2.55 22.45
N GLY A 68 -3.46 1.23 22.33
CA GLY A 68 -2.39 0.66 21.52
C GLY A 68 -2.57 1.00 20.05
N TYR A 69 -1.47 1.24 19.34
CA TYR A 69 -1.53 1.59 17.92
C TYR A 69 -0.45 0.89 17.07
N SER A 70 0.57 0.29 17.69
CA SER A 70 1.57 -0.47 16.95
C SER A 70 1.99 -1.74 17.68
N ILE A 71 2.23 -2.81 16.92
CA ILE A 71 2.83 -4.06 17.38
C ILE A 71 3.91 -4.47 16.37
N ALA A 72 5.11 -4.80 16.85
CA ALA A 72 6.18 -5.33 16.01
C ALA A 72 6.92 -6.46 16.71
N ALA A 73 7.17 -7.55 15.98
CA ALA A 73 8.09 -8.60 16.44
C ALA A 73 9.53 -8.13 16.21
N VAL A 74 10.40 -8.26 17.21
CA VAL A 74 11.82 -7.91 17.11
C VAL A 74 12.67 -9.11 17.49
N VAL A 75 13.59 -9.51 16.62
CA VAL A 75 14.47 -10.66 16.87
C VAL A 75 15.29 -10.41 18.15
N ALA A 76 15.12 -11.31 19.12
CA ALA A 76 15.68 -11.16 20.47
C ALA A 76 17.16 -11.54 20.55
N GLU A 77 17.59 -12.48 19.71
CA GLU A 77 18.91 -13.10 19.79
C GLU A 77 19.52 -13.47 18.43
N GLY A 78 20.83 -13.79 18.43
CA GLY A 78 21.57 -14.20 17.24
C GLY A 78 22.06 -13.03 16.37
N GLU A 79 22.57 -13.36 15.19
CA GLU A 79 23.17 -12.38 14.25
C GLU A 79 22.16 -11.36 13.71
N LYS A 80 20.87 -11.72 13.74
CA LYS A 80 19.77 -10.85 13.32
C LYS A 80 19.12 -10.10 14.48
N LYS A 81 19.72 -10.13 15.69
CA LYS A 81 19.19 -9.42 16.86
C LYS A 81 18.91 -7.96 16.54
N GLY A 82 17.75 -7.48 17.01
CA GLY A 82 17.29 -6.11 16.77
C GLY A 82 16.64 -5.88 15.41
N LYS A 83 16.74 -6.83 14.45
CA LYS A 83 15.95 -6.74 13.22
C LYS A 83 14.48 -6.90 13.56
N LYS A 84 13.67 -5.94 13.09
CA LYS A 84 12.22 -6.05 13.16
C LYS A 84 11.77 -7.12 12.16
N GLY A 85 10.99 -8.09 12.64
CA GLY A 85 10.04 -8.82 11.79
C GLY A 85 8.93 -7.86 11.33
N GLY A 86 7.92 -8.37 10.63
CA GLY A 86 6.78 -7.55 10.21
C GLY A 86 6.23 -6.68 11.34
N GLY A 87 5.85 -5.45 11.03
CA GLY A 87 5.32 -4.46 11.98
C GLY A 87 3.96 -3.96 11.52
N TYR A 88 3.05 -3.80 12.48
CA TYR A 88 1.69 -3.34 12.27
C TYR A 88 1.56 -1.98 12.97
N ASN A 89 1.22 -0.93 12.23
CA ASN A 89 1.05 0.41 12.78
C ASN A 89 -0.21 1.05 12.17
N VAL A 90 -1.16 1.47 13.01
CA VAL A 90 -2.45 1.99 12.54
C VAL A 90 -2.44 3.50 12.26
N ILE A 91 -1.49 4.21 12.87
CA ILE A 91 -1.30 5.66 12.70
C ILE A 91 -0.57 5.94 11.39
N ASP A 92 0.43 5.12 11.05
CA ASP A 92 1.20 5.23 9.83
C ASP A 92 0.87 4.10 8.84
N GLY A 93 0.54 4.46 7.61
CA GLY A 93 0.20 3.53 6.54
C GLY A 93 -1.24 3.03 6.54
N TYR A 94 -1.44 1.81 6.05
CA TYR A 94 -2.76 1.28 5.65
C TYR A 94 -3.36 0.28 6.62
N TYR A 95 -2.79 0.13 7.82
CA TYR A 95 -3.42 -0.69 8.85
C TYR A 95 -4.54 0.06 9.57
N GLU A 96 -5.54 -0.70 9.97
CA GLU A 96 -6.73 -0.27 10.67
C GLU A 96 -6.87 -1.13 11.93
N CYS A 97 -7.23 -0.49 13.04
CA CYS A 97 -7.67 -1.16 14.25
C CYS A 97 -8.77 -0.32 14.87
N SER A 98 -9.81 -0.99 15.33
CA SER A 98 -11.00 -0.38 15.90
C SER A 98 -11.54 -1.31 16.97
N GLY A 99 -12.44 -0.80 17.79
CA GLY A 99 -13.02 -1.61 18.83
C GLY A 99 -12.52 -1.29 20.22
N TYR A 100 -11.71 -0.24 20.41
CA TYR A 100 -11.12 0.11 21.71
C TYR A 100 -12.20 0.24 22.80
N PRO A 101 -11.97 -0.31 24.02
CA PRO A 101 -10.76 -1.00 24.49
C PRO A 101 -10.74 -2.52 24.24
N TYR A 102 -11.61 -3.00 23.35
CA TYR A 102 -11.81 -4.41 22.99
C TYR A 102 -11.30 -4.71 21.58
N GLU A 103 -10.25 -4.04 21.14
CA GLU A 103 -9.60 -4.33 19.88
C GLU A 103 -9.18 -5.81 19.82
N SER A 104 -9.48 -6.45 18.69
CA SER A 104 -9.21 -7.88 18.50
C SER A 104 -8.11 -8.14 17.47
N VAL A 105 -7.96 -7.25 16.49
CA VAL A 105 -7.07 -7.44 15.36
C VAL A 105 -6.62 -6.09 14.81
N ILE A 106 -5.35 -5.99 14.43
CA ILE A 106 -4.90 -4.95 13.49
C ILE A 106 -4.92 -5.57 12.10
N ARG A 107 -5.57 -4.91 11.13
CA ARG A 107 -5.71 -5.42 9.75
C ARG A 107 -5.32 -4.39 8.73
N HIS A 108 -4.63 -4.82 7.67
CA HIS A 108 -4.36 -4.00 6.51
C HIS A 108 -5.63 -3.78 5.67
N LYS A 109 -5.95 -2.53 5.36
CA LYS A 109 -7.13 -2.12 4.58
C LYS A 109 -7.27 -2.85 3.23
N TYR A 110 -6.17 -2.95 2.49
CA TYR A 110 -6.17 -3.54 1.14
C TYR A 110 -5.79 -5.02 1.07
N LYS A 111 -4.68 -5.42 1.72
CA LYS A 111 -4.16 -6.78 1.66
C LYS A 111 -4.98 -7.78 2.49
N LYS A 112 -5.73 -7.29 3.50
CA LYS A 112 -6.53 -8.09 4.43
C LYS A 112 -5.71 -9.06 5.29
N ASP A 113 -4.39 -8.88 5.36
CA ASP A 113 -3.52 -9.48 6.35
C ASP A 113 -3.59 -8.71 7.68
N GLY A 114 -3.21 -9.35 8.77
CA GLY A 114 -3.29 -8.72 10.09
C GLY A 114 -2.71 -9.57 11.21
N ILE A 115 -2.78 -9.04 12.43
CA ILE A 115 -2.24 -9.68 13.62
C ILE A 115 -3.28 -9.75 14.74
N VAL A 116 -3.38 -10.90 15.38
CA VAL A 116 -4.24 -11.17 16.54
C VAL A 116 -3.42 -11.84 17.65
N ALA A 117 -3.75 -11.58 18.92
CA ALA A 117 -3.12 -12.23 20.07
C ALA A 117 -4.18 -12.83 20.99
N ILE A 118 -3.98 -14.09 21.39
CA ILE A 118 -4.93 -14.89 22.16
C ILE A 118 -4.15 -15.72 23.19
N GLY A 119 -4.17 -15.30 24.46
CA GLY A 119 -3.44 -15.97 25.52
C GLY A 119 -1.94 -16.03 25.24
N ASP A 120 -1.37 -17.24 25.20
CA ASP A 120 0.07 -17.47 24.98
C ASP A 120 0.49 -17.40 23.49
N TYR A 121 -0.41 -17.02 22.57
CA TYR A 121 -0.18 -17.09 21.13
C TYR A 121 -0.42 -15.75 20.44
N VAL A 122 0.41 -15.45 19.44
CA VAL A 122 0.17 -14.36 18.49
C VAL A 122 0.17 -14.96 17.08
N PHE A 123 -0.81 -14.57 16.27
CA PHE A 123 -1.02 -15.10 14.92
C PHE A 123 -1.00 -13.97 13.91
N VAL A 124 -0.30 -14.20 12.79
CA VAL A 124 -0.47 -13.40 11.58
C VAL A 124 -1.47 -14.12 10.70
N LEU A 125 -2.54 -13.42 10.34
CA LEU A 125 -3.65 -13.97 9.56
C LEU A 125 -3.69 -13.33 8.17
N ASP A 126 -4.14 -14.08 7.18
CA ASP A 126 -4.47 -13.58 5.84
C ASP A 126 -5.97 -13.75 5.52
N LYS A 127 -6.47 -12.90 4.62
CA LYS A 127 -7.84 -12.81 4.14
C LYS A 127 -8.87 -12.59 5.26
N ILE A 128 -8.55 -11.71 6.20
CA ILE A 128 -9.47 -11.34 7.28
C ILE A 128 -10.73 -10.67 6.69
N SER A 129 -11.92 -11.16 7.09
CA SER A 129 -13.22 -10.68 6.63
C SER A 129 -13.48 -9.22 6.99
N LYS A 130 -14.28 -8.50 6.19
CA LYS A 130 -14.49 -7.06 6.34
C LYS A 130 -14.88 -6.64 7.76
N ASP A 131 -15.75 -7.42 8.39
CA ASP A 131 -16.26 -7.25 9.76
C ASP A 131 -15.29 -7.70 10.87
N GLY A 132 -14.18 -8.36 10.50
CA GLY A 132 -13.09 -8.76 11.39
C GLY A 132 -13.35 -10.04 12.18
N THR A 133 -14.31 -10.87 11.78
CA THR A 133 -14.78 -12.04 12.54
C THR A 133 -14.27 -13.37 12.00
N SER A 134 -13.69 -13.41 10.79
CA SER A 134 -13.17 -14.63 10.17
C SER A 134 -11.92 -14.33 9.33
N PHE A 135 -11.19 -15.40 8.96
CA PHE A 135 -9.96 -15.37 8.19
C PHE A 135 -9.82 -16.67 7.38
N GLN A 136 -8.89 -16.70 6.42
CA GLN A 136 -8.67 -17.89 5.58
C GLN A 136 -7.39 -18.65 5.93
N PHE A 137 -6.30 -17.94 6.21
CA PHE A 137 -4.98 -18.54 6.41
C PHE A 137 -4.27 -17.97 7.65
N ILE A 138 -3.33 -18.76 8.18
CA ILE A 138 -2.39 -18.35 9.22
C ILE A 138 -1.00 -18.36 8.55
N ASP A 139 -0.38 -17.19 8.44
CA ASP A 139 0.95 -17.07 7.83
C ASP A 139 2.03 -17.42 8.85
N ASP A 140 2.02 -16.71 9.99
CA ASP A 140 3.00 -16.87 11.06
C ASP A 140 2.32 -17.13 12.40
N ILE A 141 3.00 -17.91 13.24
CA ILE A 141 2.60 -18.20 14.61
C ILE A 141 3.76 -17.90 15.55
N TYR A 142 3.46 -17.16 16.60
CA TYR A 142 4.38 -16.88 17.70
C TYR A 142 3.85 -17.51 18.97
N VAL A 143 4.64 -18.39 19.58
CA VAL A 143 4.29 -19.10 20.80
C VAL A 143 5.13 -18.58 21.96
N LYS A 144 4.47 -18.06 23.01
CA LYS A 144 5.15 -17.59 24.22
C LYS A 144 5.98 -18.71 24.85
N ILE A 145 7.24 -18.43 25.14
CA ILE A 145 8.16 -19.38 25.78
C ILE A 145 7.94 -19.31 27.29
N LYS A 146 7.44 -20.40 27.90
CA LYS A 146 7.22 -20.45 29.36
C LYS A 146 8.55 -20.57 30.11
N GLY A 147 8.80 -19.66 31.05
CA GLY A 147 9.98 -19.70 31.93
C GLY A 147 11.25 -18.97 31.46
N GLY A 148 11.16 -18.04 30.50
CA GLY A 148 12.34 -17.45 29.85
C GLY A 148 12.65 -15.99 30.17
N ASN A 149 13.29 -15.72 31.31
CA ASN A 149 14.30 -14.67 31.43
C ASN A 149 15.67 -15.36 31.43
N THR A 150 16.06 -15.96 30.30
CA THR A 150 17.38 -16.60 30.18
C THR A 150 18.35 -15.66 29.50
N THR A 151 18.87 -14.70 30.27
CA THR A 151 20.17 -14.05 30.06
C THR A 151 21.35 -15.02 30.23
N GLY A 152 21.15 -16.30 29.89
CA GLY A 152 22.13 -17.35 30.03
C GLY A 152 23.15 -17.30 28.89
N LYS A 153 24.40 -16.99 29.24
CA LYS A 153 25.61 -17.15 28.42
C LYS A 153 25.49 -18.41 27.54
N LYS A 154 25.57 -18.23 26.22
CA LYS A 154 25.42 -19.28 25.20
C LYS A 154 26.38 -20.44 25.50
N LYS A 155 25.89 -21.51 26.16
CA LYS A 155 26.69 -22.74 26.36
C LYS A 155 27.04 -23.28 24.97
N LYS A 156 28.34 -23.49 24.71
CA LYS A 156 28.84 -24.10 23.48
C LYS A 156 28.17 -25.47 23.34
N LYS A 157 27.21 -25.59 22.41
CA LYS A 157 26.48 -26.85 22.19
C LYS A 157 27.47 -27.93 21.77
N SER A 158 27.39 -29.09 22.44
CA SER A 158 28.19 -30.28 22.13
C SER A 158 27.91 -30.77 20.69
N PHE A 159 28.90 -31.40 20.06
CA PHE A 159 28.77 -32.02 18.74
C PHE A 159 27.56 -32.97 18.66
N PHE A 160 27.30 -33.74 19.73
CA PHE A 160 26.12 -34.61 19.82
C PHE A 160 24.79 -33.85 19.82
N GLN A 161 24.73 -32.68 20.46
CA GLN A 161 23.53 -31.84 20.43
C GLN A 161 23.33 -31.25 19.03
N ARG A 162 24.40 -30.84 18.36
CA ARG A 162 24.34 -30.37 16.95
C ARG A 162 23.87 -31.47 16.01
N LEU A 163 24.37 -32.70 16.17
CA LEU A 163 23.95 -33.85 15.39
C LEU A 163 22.48 -34.23 15.64
N LYS A 164 22.03 -34.18 16.90
CA LYS A 164 20.63 -34.44 17.27
C LYS A 164 19.69 -33.38 16.70
N GLU A 165 20.08 -32.11 16.75
CA GLU A 165 19.33 -31.01 16.14
C GLU A 165 19.28 -31.14 14.61
N ALA A 166 20.39 -31.49 13.96
CA ALA A 166 20.44 -31.72 12.52
C ALA A 166 19.55 -32.91 12.11
N LYS A 167 19.64 -34.05 12.82
CA LYS A 167 18.77 -35.22 12.60
C LYS A 167 17.30 -34.92 12.86
N ASN A 168 16.98 -34.03 13.80
CA ASN A 168 15.59 -33.64 14.06
C ASN A 168 15.06 -32.69 12.96
N LYS A 169 15.89 -31.74 12.49
CA LYS A 169 15.57 -30.86 11.36
C LYS A 169 15.38 -31.62 10.04
N SER A 170 16.06 -32.76 9.87
CA SER A 170 15.91 -33.61 8.68
C SER A 170 14.68 -34.54 8.72
N LYS A 171 13.92 -34.58 9.82
CA LYS A 171 12.68 -35.37 9.89
C LYS A 171 11.54 -34.66 9.15
N LYS A 172 10.67 -35.46 8.51
CA LYS A 172 9.43 -34.98 7.87
C LYS A 172 8.46 -34.29 8.86
N ASN A 173 8.58 -34.62 10.15
CA ASN A 173 7.94 -33.98 11.29
C ASN A 173 8.98 -33.76 12.42
N PRO A 174 9.67 -32.60 12.44
CA PRO A 174 10.60 -32.27 13.52
C PRO A 174 9.85 -32.09 14.85
N ASP A 175 10.40 -32.62 15.95
CA ASP A 175 9.86 -32.35 17.29
C ASP A 175 10.36 -30.99 17.78
N TYR A 176 9.46 -30.01 17.92
CA TYR A 176 9.81 -28.65 18.33
C TYR A 176 9.56 -28.34 19.82
N GLY A 177 9.13 -29.33 20.61
CA GLY A 177 8.87 -29.18 22.05
C GLY A 177 7.39 -29.31 22.43
N ALA A 178 7.12 -29.28 23.74
CA ALA A 178 5.79 -29.51 24.30
C ALA A 178 4.80 -28.41 23.92
N GLU A 179 5.25 -27.15 23.88
CA GLU A 179 4.43 -25.99 23.52
C GLU A 179 3.97 -26.05 22.05
N HIS A 180 4.84 -26.50 21.15
CA HIS A 180 4.49 -26.72 19.75
C HIS A 180 3.48 -27.86 19.59
N LYS A 181 3.67 -29.00 20.27
CA LYS A 181 2.71 -30.12 20.26
C LYS A 181 1.35 -29.72 20.82
N ALA A 182 1.33 -29.00 21.94
CA ALA A 182 0.10 -28.50 22.56
C ALA A 182 -0.66 -27.50 21.67
N LEU A 183 0.06 -26.74 20.84
CA LEU A 183 -0.57 -25.88 19.85
C LEU A 183 -1.14 -26.69 18.68
N GLN A 184 -0.40 -27.67 18.14
CA GLN A 184 -0.85 -28.50 17.02
C GLN A 184 -2.07 -29.36 17.34
N SER A 185 -2.29 -29.71 18.62
CA SER A 185 -3.47 -30.47 19.04
C SER A 185 -4.74 -29.62 19.17
N LYS A 186 -4.68 -28.31 18.90
CA LYS A 186 -5.83 -27.41 18.99
C LYS A 186 -6.45 -27.18 17.63
N ASN A 187 -7.77 -27.03 17.61
CA ASN A 187 -8.47 -26.45 16.48
C ASN A 187 -8.23 -24.92 16.47
N LEU A 188 -7.19 -24.49 15.75
CA LEU A 188 -6.78 -23.08 15.72
C LEU A 188 -7.79 -22.21 14.98
N LYS A 189 -8.43 -22.76 13.93
CA LYS A 189 -9.47 -22.05 13.18
C LYS A 189 -10.63 -21.66 14.09
N LYS A 190 -11.13 -22.63 14.87
CA LYS A 190 -12.19 -22.40 15.85
C LYS A 190 -11.73 -21.46 16.96
N LEU A 191 -10.55 -21.68 17.54
CA LEU A 191 -9.98 -20.83 18.59
C LEU A 191 -9.95 -19.35 18.18
N ILE A 192 -9.40 -19.05 17.00
CA ILE A 192 -9.25 -17.69 16.51
C ILE A 192 -10.61 -17.10 16.13
N THR A 193 -11.47 -17.86 15.44
CA THR A 193 -12.80 -17.39 15.02
C THR A 193 -13.68 -17.07 16.23
N ASP A 194 -13.71 -17.96 17.23
CA ASP A 194 -14.49 -17.75 18.47
C ASP A 194 -14.01 -16.49 19.20
N TYR A 195 -12.69 -16.27 19.28
CA TYR A 195 -12.13 -15.06 19.86
C TYR A 195 -12.57 -13.80 19.08
N LEU A 196 -12.41 -13.80 17.75
CA LEU A 196 -12.76 -12.65 16.93
C LEU A 196 -14.26 -12.31 17.03
N VAL A 197 -15.14 -13.32 17.02
CA VAL A 197 -16.59 -13.16 17.18
C VAL A 197 -16.93 -12.62 18.58
N ALA A 198 -16.33 -13.17 19.63
CA ALA A 198 -16.59 -12.74 20.99
C ALA A 198 -16.13 -11.30 21.24
N MET A 199 -14.93 -10.94 20.75
CA MET A 199 -14.45 -9.56 20.83
C MET A 199 -15.33 -8.63 19.99
N LYS A 200 -15.81 -9.06 18.81
CA LYS A 200 -16.76 -8.26 18.03
C LYS A 200 -18.05 -7.98 18.78
N ALA A 201 -18.58 -8.96 19.52
CA ALA A 201 -19.75 -8.76 20.37
C ALA A 201 -19.48 -7.69 21.45
N LYS A 202 -18.31 -7.76 22.13
CA LYS A 202 -17.89 -6.71 23.09
C LYS A 202 -17.76 -5.33 22.43
N GLN A 203 -17.17 -5.27 21.24
CA GLN A 203 -17.03 -4.02 20.47
C GLN A 203 -18.38 -3.40 20.11
N ASN A 204 -19.37 -4.23 19.77
CA ASN A 204 -20.71 -3.78 19.43
C ASN A 204 -21.47 -3.28 20.68
N ALA A 205 -21.20 -3.86 21.84
CA ALA A 205 -21.79 -3.48 23.13
C ALA A 205 -21.15 -2.25 23.78
N ARG A 206 -20.14 -1.63 23.15
CA ARG A 206 -19.42 -0.47 23.70
C ARG A 206 -20.31 0.73 23.96
N THR A 207 -20.05 1.35 25.10
CA THR A 207 -20.59 2.66 25.50
C THR A 207 -20.08 3.79 24.60
N ALA A 208 -20.73 4.95 24.67
CA ALA A 208 -20.27 6.14 23.95
C ALA A 208 -18.86 6.59 24.40
N LYS A 209 -18.53 6.41 25.68
CA LYS A 209 -17.21 6.75 26.25
C LYS A 209 -16.11 5.86 25.66
N GLU A 210 -16.34 4.56 25.55
CA GLU A 210 -15.36 3.62 24.98
C GLU A 210 -15.12 3.87 23.50
N LYS A 211 -16.16 4.23 22.75
CA LYS A 211 -16.04 4.63 21.33
C LYS A 211 -15.16 5.86 21.11
N GLN A 212 -14.83 6.61 22.16
CA GLN A 212 -13.87 7.71 22.07
C GLN A 212 -12.46 7.21 21.71
N GLY A 213 -12.07 6.00 22.11
CA GLY A 213 -10.75 5.43 21.77
C GLY A 213 -10.55 5.30 20.25
N ASP A 214 -11.58 4.89 19.51
CA ASP A 214 -11.53 4.85 18.04
C ASP A 214 -11.28 6.25 17.45
N LYS A 215 -11.92 7.29 18.03
CA LYS A 215 -11.75 8.68 17.59
C LYS A 215 -10.35 9.21 17.90
N ASN A 216 -9.76 8.82 19.04
CA ASN A 216 -8.40 9.21 19.41
C ASN A 216 -7.38 8.67 18.41
N ILE A 217 -7.53 7.41 17.98
CA ILE A 217 -6.69 6.79 16.95
C ILE A 217 -6.85 7.50 15.59
N ILE A 218 -8.08 7.80 15.17
CA ILE A 218 -8.34 8.55 13.94
C ILE A 218 -7.69 9.95 14.01
N ALA A 219 -7.82 10.64 15.14
CA ALA A 219 -7.20 11.95 15.34
C ALA A 219 -5.67 11.87 15.27
N ALA A 220 -5.06 10.86 15.89
CA ALA A 220 -3.62 10.64 15.84
C ALA A 220 -3.12 10.38 14.41
N LYS A 221 -3.86 9.56 13.64
CA LYS A 221 -3.59 9.32 12.21
C LYS A 221 -3.66 10.62 11.39
N ASN A 222 -4.72 11.39 11.57
CA ASN A 222 -4.93 12.64 10.83
C ASN A 222 -3.90 13.73 11.21
N LYS A 223 -3.33 13.69 12.43
CA LYS A 223 -2.31 14.65 12.85
C LYS A 223 -1.07 14.60 11.97
N GLY A 224 -0.61 13.40 11.58
CA GLY A 224 0.50 13.25 10.64
C GLY A 224 0.22 13.92 9.29
N GLU A 225 -0.97 13.73 8.73
CA GLU A 225 -1.39 14.38 7.49
C GLU A 225 -1.47 15.91 7.63
N GLN A 226 -1.97 16.40 8.76
CA GLN A 226 -2.04 17.84 9.04
C GLN A 226 -0.64 18.47 9.14
N ASP A 227 0.31 17.81 9.79
CA ASP A 227 1.67 18.33 9.93
C ASP A 227 2.39 18.38 8.57
N ILE A 228 2.22 17.35 7.72
CA ILE A 228 2.70 17.37 6.33
C ILE A 228 2.06 18.53 5.54
N LYS A 229 0.74 18.72 5.68
CA LYS A 229 0.04 19.83 5.03
C LYS A 229 0.59 21.18 5.50
N ARG A 230 0.76 21.39 6.81
CA ARG A 230 1.31 22.64 7.37
C ARG A 230 2.71 22.91 6.84
N TYR A 231 3.57 21.89 6.79
CA TYR A 231 4.91 22.04 6.21
C TYR A 231 4.84 22.46 4.73
N ASN A 232 4.05 21.77 3.91
CA ASN A 232 3.88 22.13 2.49
C ASN A 232 3.30 23.54 2.29
N ASP A 233 2.33 23.93 3.11
CA ASP A 233 1.72 25.26 3.06
C ASP A 233 2.74 26.33 3.48
N SER A 234 3.61 26.06 4.45
CA SER A 234 4.70 26.97 4.84
C SER A 234 5.68 27.22 3.70
N ILE A 235 6.07 26.17 2.96
CA ILE A 235 6.92 26.30 1.77
C ILE A 235 6.21 27.10 0.68
N LYS A 236 4.92 26.83 0.43
CA LYS A 236 4.12 27.59 -0.56
C LYS A 236 3.93 29.06 -0.19
N ALA A 237 3.94 29.37 1.10
CA ALA A 237 3.81 30.73 1.60
C ALA A 237 5.06 31.59 1.38
N THR A 238 6.23 30.97 1.17
CA THR A 238 7.50 31.68 0.98
C THR A 238 7.50 32.63 -0.23
N PRO A 239 8.24 33.75 -0.17
CA PRO A 239 8.39 34.65 -1.30
C PRO A 239 8.99 33.96 -2.53
N GLU A 240 9.98 33.09 -2.32
CA GLU A 240 10.68 32.34 -3.37
C GLU A 240 9.73 31.43 -4.16
N TYR A 241 8.86 30.69 -3.46
CA TYR A 241 7.87 29.84 -4.11
C TYR A 241 6.85 30.66 -4.91
N LYS A 242 6.33 31.74 -4.33
CA LYS A 242 5.40 32.65 -5.01
C LYS A 242 6.02 33.29 -6.25
N ASP A 243 7.28 33.70 -6.15
CA ASP A 243 8.07 34.25 -7.26
C ASP A 243 8.27 33.23 -8.37
N LEU A 244 8.65 31.99 -8.03
CA LEU A 244 8.78 30.89 -8.99
C LEU A 244 7.46 30.65 -9.75
N GLN A 245 6.33 30.61 -9.03
CA GLN A 245 5.01 30.44 -9.66
C GLN A 245 4.62 31.64 -10.53
N ARG A 246 4.97 32.87 -10.12
CA ARG A 246 4.79 34.07 -10.95
C ARG A 246 5.60 33.97 -12.24
N ARG A 247 6.89 33.63 -12.16
CA ARG A 247 7.77 33.45 -13.33
C ARG A 247 7.27 32.37 -14.28
N LYS A 248 6.82 31.22 -13.76
CA LYS A 248 6.20 30.16 -14.56
C LYS A 248 4.98 30.66 -15.35
N ARG A 249 4.06 31.39 -14.69
CA ARG A 249 2.88 31.96 -15.35
C ARG A 249 3.26 33.00 -16.41
N LEU A 250 4.22 33.88 -16.11
CA LEU A 250 4.71 34.88 -17.08
C LEU A 250 5.36 34.22 -18.30
N ASN A 251 6.21 33.22 -18.08
CA ASN A 251 6.87 32.50 -19.17
C ASN A 251 5.86 31.76 -20.05
N GLU A 252 4.86 31.11 -19.45
CA GLU A 252 3.78 30.46 -20.21
C GLU A 252 2.97 31.47 -21.02
N ALA A 253 2.57 32.59 -20.41
CA ALA A 253 1.85 33.66 -21.12
C ALA A 253 2.68 34.25 -22.27
N ASN A 254 3.98 34.46 -22.05
CA ASN A 254 4.91 34.93 -23.09
C ASN A 254 5.04 33.92 -24.22
N TYR A 255 5.15 32.62 -23.90
CA TYR A 255 5.23 31.55 -24.89
C TYR A 255 3.95 31.48 -25.75
N GLN A 256 2.77 31.48 -25.12
CA GLN A 256 1.49 31.46 -25.84
C GLN A 256 1.29 32.74 -26.66
N GLY A 257 1.65 33.91 -26.12
CA GLY A 257 1.61 35.18 -26.84
C GLY A 257 2.54 35.20 -28.05
N ALA A 258 3.78 34.72 -27.92
CA ALA A 258 4.72 34.60 -29.02
C ALA A 258 4.22 33.61 -30.08
N LYS A 259 3.65 32.47 -29.68
CA LYS A 259 3.04 31.50 -30.60
C LYS A 259 1.90 32.15 -31.40
N ALA A 260 1.00 32.89 -30.74
CA ALA A 260 -0.08 33.58 -31.42
C ALA A 260 0.41 34.67 -32.39
N LYS A 261 1.48 35.41 -32.02
CA LYS A 261 2.05 36.48 -32.87
C LYS A 261 2.89 35.96 -34.04
N ASN A 262 3.60 34.85 -33.86
CA ASN A 262 4.65 34.43 -34.79
C ASN A 262 4.28 33.18 -35.60
N THR A 263 3.10 32.58 -35.34
CA THR A 263 2.64 31.40 -36.09
C THR A 263 1.30 31.63 -36.76
N VAL A 264 1.11 31.00 -37.90
CA VAL A 264 -0.16 30.90 -38.61
C VAL A 264 -0.52 29.42 -38.75
N THR A 265 -1.79 29.08 -38.62
CA THR A 265 -2.26 27.71 -38.87
C THR A 265 -2.65 27.58 -40.33
N LEU A 266 -1.98 26.70 -41.08
CA LEU A 266 -2.34 26.39 -42.45
C LEU A 266 -3.28 25.18 -42.45
N ARG A 267 -4.48 25.32 -42.99
CA ARG A 267 -5.47 24.24 -43.12
C ARG A 267 -5.55 23.78 -44.56
N ASN A 268 -5.35 22.49 -44.80
CA ASN A 268 -5.51 21.89 -46.12
C ASN A 268 -6.96 21.41 -46.29
N ASN A 269 -7.73 22.10 -47.13
CA ASN A 269 -9.11 21.70 -47.43
C ASN A 269 -9.22 20.74 -48.63
N SER A 270 -8.11 20.42 -49.28
CA SER A 270 -8.10 19.46 -50.39
C SER A 270 -8.21 18.01 -49.90
N SER A 271 -8.61 17.11 -50.80
CA SER A 271 -8.67 15.67 -50.56
C SER A 271 -7.32 14.96 -50.62
N ARG A 272 -6.21 15.69 -50.83
CA ARG A 272 -4.85 15.15 -50.98
C ARG A 272 -3.91 15.76 -49.96
N THR A 273 -2.87 15.02 -49.58
CA THR A 273 -1.79 15.57 -48.76
C THR A 273 -0.98 16.59 -49.57
N ILE A 274 -0.69 17.76 -48.97
CA ILE A 274 0.15 18.81 -49.56
C ILE A 274 1.44 18.98 -48.77
N TYR A 275 2.44 19.60 -49.40
CA TYR A 275 3.68 20.04 -48.76
C TYR A 275 3.83 21.54 -48.98
N VAL A 276 4.21 22.26 -47.92
CA VAL A 276 4.39 23.71 -47.96
C VAL A 276 5.82 24.08 -47.57
N GLY A 277 6.48 24.90 -48.38
CA GLY A 277 7.88 25.32 -48.21
C GLY A 277 8.08 26.81 -48.43
N THR A 278 9.26 27.32 -48.07
CA THR A 278 9.69 28.67 -48.44
C THR A 278 10.07 28.73 -49.91
N ASN A 279 10.07 29.93 -50.51
CA ASN A 279 10.48 30.11 -51.90
C ASN A 279 11.86 29.46 -52.18
N GLY A 280 11.99 28.78 -53.31
CA GLY A 280 13.22 28.10 -53.73
C GLY A 280 13.62 26.87 -52.90
N SER A 281 12.86 26.48 -51.87
CA SER A 281 13.21 25.32 -51.03
C SER A 281 13.21 24.02 -51.84
N ARG A 282 14.31 23.26 -51.71
CA ARG A 282 14.52 21.91 -52.28
C ARG A 282 14.38 20.78 -51.26
N ASN A 283 14.22 21.14 -49.99
CA ASN A 283 14.01 20.22 -48.88
C ASN A 283 12.51 19.95 -48.68
N PRO A 284 12.13 18.78 -48.10
CA PRO A 284 10.76 18.50 -47.72
C PRO A 284 10.24 19.59 -46.78
N GLY A 285 9.19 20.27 -47.22
CA GLY A 285 8.46 21.26 -46.45
C GLY A 285 7.50 20.63 -45.45
N THR A 286 6.72 21.48 -44.78
CA THR A 286 5.71 21.05 -43.83
C THR A 286 4.63 20.25 -44.55
N LYS A 287 4.53 18.96 -44.22
CA LYS A 287 3.46 18.07 -44.69
C LYS A 287 2.14 18.43 -44.01
N ILE A 288 1.09 18.59 -44.80
CA ILE A 288 -0.28 18.81 -44.30
C ILE A 288 -1.19 17.78 -44.94
N SER A 289 -1.67 16.81 -44.14
CA SER A 289 -2.59 15.77 -44.59
C SER A 289 -3.89 16.35 -45.16
N ALA A 290 -4.62 15.56 -45.96
CA ALA A 290 -5.94 15.94 -46.46
C ALA A 290 -6.89 16.28 -45.28
N GLY A 291 -7.58 17.42 -45.35
CA GLY A 291 -8.41 17.94 -44.25
C GLY A 291 -7.65 18.40 -42.99
N GLY A 292 -6.31 18.27 -42.98
CA GLY A 292 -5.45 18.49 -41.83
C GLY A 292 -5.01 19.94 -41.64
N THR A 293 -4.26 20.19 -40.56
CA THR A 293 -3.65 21.49 -40.27
C THR A 293 -2.18 21.35 -39.90
N ALA A 294 -1.41 22.42 -40.10
CA ALA A 294 -0.05 22.53 -39.60
C ALA A 294 0.27 23.97 -39.19
N SER A 295 1.14 24.14 -38.19
CA SER A 295 1.67 25.46 -37.82
C SER A 295 2.78 25.88 -38.78
N TRP A 296 2.76 27.15 -39.19
CA TRP A 296 3.75 27.75 -40.06
C TRP A 296 4.27 29.06 -39.46
N ASN A 297 5.53 29.40 -39.73
CA ASN A 297 6.12 30.65 -39.25
C ASN A 297 5.52 31.85 -40.03
N CYS A 298 4.90 32.77 -39.29
CA CYS A 298 4.22 33.92 -39.87
C CYS A 298 5.15 34.86 -40.67
N ASP A 299 6.43 34.95 -40.27
CA ASP A 299 7.43 35.78 -40.93
C ASP A 299 7.95 35.23 -42.26
N ARG A 300 7.38 34.12 -42.74
CA ARG A 300 7.80 33.47 -43.99
C ARG A 300 6.62 33.29 -44.90
N ALA A 301 6.76 33.75 -46.14
CA ALA A 301 5.84 33.35 -47.19
C ALA A 301 5.91 31.83 -47.40
N ALA A 302 4.76 31.21 -47.65
CA ALA A 302 4.62 29.78 -47.83
C ALA A 302 4.08 29.46 -49.21
N TYR A 303 4.70 28.48 -49.86
CA TYR A 303 4.42 28.07 -51.23
C TYR A 303 4.16 26.57 -51.27
N LEU A 304 3.24 26.12 -52.14
CA LEU A 304 3.07 24.70 -52.38
C LEU A 304 4.35 24.12 -52.95
N GLN A 305 4.71 22.92 -52.50
CA GLN A 305 5.81 22.15 -53.08
C GLN A 305 5.27 21.00 -53.91
N LYS A 306 6.00 20.67 -54.97
CA LYS A 306 5.82 19.45 -55.76
C LYS A 306 6.94 18.46 -55.46
N ILE A 307 6.61 17.18 -55.49
CA ILE A 307 7.60 16.11 -55.47
C ILE A 307 8.15 16.00 -56.89
N THR A 308 9.45 16.17 -57.07
CA THR A 308 10.13 16.20 -58.38
C THR A 308 10.83 14.89 -58.73
N LYS A 309 11.02 13.97 -57.77
CA LYS A 309 11.45 12.59 -57.98
C LYS A 309 10.77 11.67 -56.96
N SER A 310 10.29 10.50 -57.38
CA SER A 310 9.72 9.46 -56.51
C SER A 310 10.46 8.13 -56.70
N GLY A 311 10.94 7.54 -55.61
CA GLY A 311 11.71 6.29 -55.58
C GLY A 311 13.13 6.48 -55.02
N GLY A 312 13.42 5.89 -53.87
CA GLY A 312 14.74 5.90 -53.20
C GLY A 312 15.05 7.14 -52.35
N SER A 313 14.85 8.35 -52.87
CA SER A 313 14.94 9.61 -52.11
C SER A 313 14.06 10.68 -52.77
N ASN A 314 13.02 11.13 -52.08
CA ASN A 314 12.11 12.13 -52.64
C ASN A 314 12.83 13.48 -52.79
N ALA A 315 12.83 14.03 -54.01
CA ALA A 315 13.26 15.40 -54.26
C ALA A 315 12.03 16.33 -54.23
N TYR A 316 12.18 17.51 -53.64
CA TYR A 316 11.10 18.49 -53.53
C TYR A 316 11.48 19.76 -54.27
N SER A 317 10.51 20.46 -54.85
CA SER A 317 10.70 21.84 -55.26
C SER A 317 9.49 22.69 -54.98
N SER A 318 9.75 23.91 -54.50
CA SER A 318 8.69 24.89 -54.30
C SER A 318 8.16 25.36 -55.64
N THR A 319 6.83 25.41 -55.75
CA THR A 319 6.11 25.96 -56.90
C THR A 319 5.99 27.48 -56.75
N ASN A 320 5.56 28.16 -57.82
CA ASN A 320 5.23 29.59 -57.76
C ASN A 320 3.86 29.85 -57.08
N ARG A 321 3.14 28.81 -56.66
CA ARG A 321 1.82 28.94 -56.02
C ARG A 321 1.98 29.29 -54.55
N LEU A 322 1.79 30.58 -54.26
CA LEU A 322 1.74 31.15 -52.93
C LEU A 322 0.46 30.69 -52.21
N VAL A 323 0.61 30.13 -51.01
CA VAL A 323 -0.51 29.72 -50.15
C VAL A 323 -0.62 30.55 -48.88
N TYR A 324 0.44 31.29 -48.55
CA TYR A 324 0.44 32.21 -47.43
C TYR A 324 1.43 33.36 -47.66
N ARG A 325 0.97 34.60 -47.50
CA ARG A 325 1.81 35.81 -47.56
C ARG A 325 2.38 36.09 -46.17
N LYS A 326 3.68 36.39 -46.09
CA LYS A 326 4.35 36.79 -44.85
C LYS A 326 3.52 37.85 -44.11
N ASN A 327 3.34 37.67 -42.81
CA ASN A 327 2.69 38.59 -41.87
C ASN A 327 1.21 38.90 -42.17
N SER A 328 0.55 38.20 -43.09
CA SER A 328 -0.82 38.54 -43.51
C SER A 328 -1.93 37.89 -42.67
N GLY A 329 -1.60 37.16 -41.61
CA GLY A 329 -2.57 36.32 -40.91
C GLY A 329 -2.06 35.61 -39.67
N CYS A 330 -1.09 36.18 -38.95
CA CYS A 330 -0.58 35.58 -37.71
C CYS A 330 -1.71 35.32 -36.72
N GLY A 331 -1.64 34.21 -35.99
CA GLY A 331 -2.64 33.80 -35.01
C GLY A 331 -3.97 33.33 -35.60
N LYS A 332 -4.11 33.35 -36.94
CA LYS A 332 -5.31 32.90 -37.64
C LYS A 332 -5.09 31.56 -38.34
N THR A 333 -6.19 30.95 -38.76
CA THR A 333 -6.18 29.82 -39.67
C THR A 333 -6.36 30.31 -41.10
N ILE A 334 -5.43 29.93 -41.99
CA ILE A 334 -5.49 30.20 -43.43
C ILE A 334 -5.82 28.91 -44.15
N ASN A 335 -6.90 28.95 -44.92
CA ASN A 335 -7.36 27.82 -45.71
C ASN A 335 -6.61 27.74 -47.04
N ILE A 336 -6.05 26.58 -47.32
CA ILE A 336 -5.41 26.21 -48.57
C ILE A 336 -6.38 25.30 -49.31
N ASN A 337 -6.83 25.79 -50.47
CA ASN A 337 -7.75 25.09 -51.36
C ASN A 337 -7.00 24.50 -52.56
#